data_AF-A0A7S3RKK9-F1
#
_entry.id   AF-A0A7S3RKK9-F1
#
_cell.length_a   1.000
_cell.length_b   1.000
_cell.length_c   1.000
_cell.angle_alpha   90.00
_cell.angle_beta   90.00
_cell.angle_gamma   90.00
#
_symmetry.space_group_name_H-M   'P 1'
#
loop_
_entity.id
_entity.type
_entity.pdbx_description
1 polymer ?
#
loop_
_entity_poly.entity_id
_entity_poly.type
_entity_poly.pdbx_seq_one_letter_code
_entity_poly.pdbx_strand_id
1 'polypeptide(L)'
;GGHSSRRELDLARAMSSPTDYSTLAVFTYRSAILARAVPRQHMHRIAHAVIGGLFGDHTDSMFSLTVTASGAFLLADSGLAALASELPRSGDDEDTFRCLYLHESSETRRGSQIAGTLSALSARLAAEAIPVLSMTTLGRNFLLVREGATERALVTLQRTLDEPSSLPAMPPPPADRMV
;
A
#
# COMPACT_ATOMS: atom_id res chain seq x y z
N GLY A 1 43.33 -16.20 -35.78
CA GLY A 1 42.78 -15.21 -34.83
C GLY A 1 41.30 -15.02 -35.07
N GLY A 2 40.44 -15.80 -34.41
CA GLY A 2 38.98 -15.76 -34.61
C GLY A 2 38.18 -16.01 -33.33
N HIS A 3 38.74 -15.73 -32.15
CA HIS A 3 38.08 -15.96 -30.86
C HIS A 3 37.66 -14.68 -30.11
N SER A 4 38.06 -13.49 -30.60
CA SER A 4 37.76 -12.21 -29.92
C SER A 4 36.36 -11.67 -30.26
N SER A 5 35.91 -11.84 -31.51
CA SER A 5 34.68 -11.19 -32.00
C SER A 5 33.38 -11.78 -31.41
N ARG A 6 33.34 -13.08 -31.07
CA ARG A 6 32.15 -13.70 -30.45
C ARG A 6 31.93 -13.24 -29.02
N ARG A 7 33.00 -13.06 -28.22
CA ARG A 7 32.89 -12.59 -26.84
C ARG A 7 32.46 -11.12 -26.76
N GLU A 8 32.91 -10.28 -27.68
CA GLU A 8 32.48 -8.87 -27.74
C GLU A 8 31.03 -8.72 -28.22
N LEU A 9 30.58 -9.58 -29.15
CA LEU A 9 29.18 -9.66 -29.56
C LEU A 9 28.28 -10.19 -28.45
N ASP A 10 28.72 -11.17 -27.67
CA ASP A 10 27.96 -11.67 -26.52
C ASP A 10 27.94 -10.66 -25.35
N LEU A 11 29.01 -9.86 -25.16
CA LEU A 11 29.03 -8.77 -24.18
C LEU A 11 28.09 -7.62 -24.59
N ALA A 12 28.11 -7.22 -25.87
CA ALA A 12 27.23 -6.18 -26.39
C ALA A 12 25.75 -6.62 -26.37
N ARG A 13 25.48 -7.91 -26.54
CA ARG A 13 24.14 -8.52 -26.47
C ARG A 13 23.66 -8.73 -25.03
N ALA A 14 24.57 -8.95 -24.09
CA ALA A 14 24.29 -8.95 -22.64
C ALA A 14 24.08 -7.54 -22.09
N MET A 15 24.60 -6.51 -22.76
CA MET A 15 24.34 -5.09 -22.45
C MET A 15 23.12 -4.51 -23.17
N SER A 16 22.40 -5.32 -23.96
CA SER A 16 21.20 -4.91 -24.70
C SER A 16 19.94 -5.66 -24.26
N SER A 17 19.82 -6.07 -23.00
CA SER A 17 18.48 -6.26 -22.43
C SER A 17 17.97 -4.87 -22.05
N PRO A 18 16.78 -4.44 -22.52
CA PRO A 18 16.20 -3.19 -22.06
C PRO A 18 16.11 -3.29 -20.53
N THR A 19 16.83 -2.42 -19.83
CA THR A 19 16.62 -2.19 -18.41
C THR A 19 15.22 -1.62 -18.28
N ASP A 20 14.24 -2.51 -18.13
CA ASP A 20 12.90 -2.19 -17.69
C ASP A 20 13.04 -1.46 -16.36
N TYR A 21 12.94 -0.14 -16.38
CA TYR A 21 12.95 0.66 -15.16
C TYR A 21 11.71 0.29 -14.35
N SER A 22 11.86 -0.63 -13.38
CA SER A 22 10.94 -0.77 -12.26
C SER A 22 11.49 0.10 -11.14
N THR A 23 11.13 1.39 -11.13
CA THR A 23 11.50 2.25 -9.99
C THR A 23 10.43 2.04 -8.92
N LEU A 24 10.81 1.42 -7.81
CA LEU A 24 9.97 1.36 -6.62
C LEU A 24 10.35 2.48 -5.66
N ALA A 25 9.37 3.28 -5.26
CA ALA A 25 9.55 4.31 -4.24
C ALA A 25 8.39 4.29 -3.25
N VAL A 26 8.70 4.60 -1.99
CA VAL A 26 7.69 4.76 -0.93
C VAL A 26 7.53 6.24 -0.62
N PHE A 27 6.30 6.72 -0.67
CA PHE A 27 5.95 8.09 -0.32
C PHE A 27 4.99 8.09 0.87
N THR A 28 5.13 9.07 1.75
CA THR A 28 4.14 9.30 2.80
C THR A 28 3.04 10.22 2.28
N TYR A 29 1.79 9.84 2.49
CA TYR A 29 0.69 10.76 2.36
C TYR A 29 0.81 11.87 3.42
N ARG A 30 0.43 13.10 3.05
CA ARG A 30 0.68 14.29 3.87
C ARG A 30 -0.03 14.20 5.23
N SER A 31 -1.28 13.79 5.21
CA SER A 31 -2.13 13.83 6.40
C SER A 31 -2.15 12.50 7.14
N ALA A 32 -2.48 12.59 8.43
CA ALA A 32 -2.76 11.42 9.23
C ALA A 32 -4.15 10.86 8.87
N ILE A 33 -4.30 9.55 8.92
CA ILE A 33 -5.52 8.84 8.56
C ILE A 33 -6.13 8.26 9.82
N LEU A 34 -7.37 8.63 10.08
CA LEU A 34 -8.21 8.01 11.09
C LEU A 34 -8.73 6.68 10.55
N ALA A 35 -8.56 5.60 11.31
CA ALA A 35 -9.21 4.33 11.02
C ALA A 35 -10.28 4.00 12.08
N ARG A 36 -11.50 3.69 11.64
CA ARG A 36 -12.62 3.41 12.54
C ARG A 36 -13.48 2.26 12.04
N ALA A 37 -13.69 1.28 12.92
CA ALA A 37 -14.75 0.30 12.75
C ALA A 37 -16.06 0.84 13.34
N VAL A 38 -17.13 0.78 12.56
CA VAL A 38 -18.45 1.26 12.94
C VAL A 38 -19.40 0.05 12.96
N PRO A 39 -19.85 -0.41 14.14
CA PRO A 39 -20.80 -1.51 14.22
C PRO A 39 -22.10 -1.19 13.49
N ARG A 40 -22.74 -2.21 12.91
CA ARG A 40 -23.98 -2.08 12.13
C ARG A 40 -25.06 -1.24 12.81
N GLN A 41 -25.23 -1.40 14.13
CA GLN A 41 -26.20 -0.66 14.93
C GLN A 41 -25.95 0.86 15.00
N HIS A 42 -24.75 1.32 14.68
CA HIS A 42 -24.35 2.73 14.70
C HIS A 42 -24.18 3.34 13.30
N MET A 43 -24.34 2.56 12.23
CA MET A 43 -24.14 3.05 10.85
C MET A 43 -25.03 4.24 10.47
N HIS A 44 -26.24 4.32 11.02
CA HIS A 44 -27.14 5.45 10.75
C HIS A 44 -26.58 6.79 11.27
N ARG A 45 -25.70 6.76 12.28
CA ARG A 45 -25.14 7.97 12.91
C ARG A 45 -24.06 8.63 12.07
N ILE A 46 -23.44 7.88 11.17
CA ILE A 46 -22.31 8.35 10.35
C ILE A 46 -22.74 8.70 8.93
N ALA A 47 -24.03 8.61 8.61
CA ALA A 47 -24.53 8.77 7.24
C ALA A 47 -24.21 10.16 6.68
N HIS A 48 -24.41 11.21 7.47
CA HIS A 48 -24.11 12.59 7.06
C HIS A 48 -22.61 12.80 6.85
N ALA A 49 -21.80 12.38 7.82
CA ALA A 49 -20.36 12.31 7.72
C ALA A 49 -19.86 11.59 6.44
N VAL A 50 -20.43 10.41 6.13
CA VAL A 50 -20.08 9.65 4.92
C VAL A 50 -20.47 10.37 3.64
N ILE A 51 -21.68 10.94 3.58
CA ILE A 51 -22.13 11.74 2.42
C ILE A 51 -21.20 12.94 2.22
N GLY A 52 -20.84 13.63 3.30
CA GLY A 52 -19.89 14.73 3.25
C GLY A 52 -18.51 14.30 2.75
N GLY A 53 -17.99 13.15 3.19
CA GLY A 53 -16.72 12.61 2.72
C GLY A 53 -16.73 12.16 1.25
N LEU A 54 -17.84 11.60 0.77
CA LEU A 54 -17.98 11.11 -0.60
C LEU A 54 -18.24 12.21 -1.63
N PHE A 55 -19.03 13.23 -1.26
CA PHE A 55 -19.57 14.22 -2.20
C PHE A 55 -19.21 15.66 -1.87
N GLY A 56 -18.47 15.91 -0.79
CA GLY A 56 -17.97 17.23 -0.46
C GLY A 56 -16.77 17.64 -1.33
N ASP A 57 -16.46 18.93 -1.34
CA ASP A 57 -15.27 19.47 -2.00
C ASP A 57 -14.02 19.17 -1.18
N HIS A 58 -13.36 18.06 -1.51
CA HIS A 58 -12.09 17.68 -0.90
C HIS A 58 -11.01 17.59 -1.97
N THR A 59 -10.05 18.51 -1.91
CA THR A 59 -8.83 18.44 -2.71
C THR A 59 -7.79 17.66 -1.92
N ASP A 60 -7.20 16.64 -2.55
CA ASP A 60 -6.11 15.83 -1.99
C ASP A 60 -6.44 15.19 -0.62
N SER A 61 -7.62 14.58 -0.46
CA SER A 61 -8.01 13.83 0.73
C SER A 61 -8.10 12.33 0.49
N MET A 62 -7.73 11.53 1.50
CA MET A 62 -8.01 10.10 1.51
C MET A 62 -9.36 9.84 2.21
N PHE A 63 -10.25 9.12 1.52
CA PHE A 63 -11.49 8.59 2.09
C PHE A 63 -11.72 7.17 1.56
N SER A 64 -12.03 6.24 2.45
CA SER A 64 -12.39 4.86 2.11
C SER A 64 -13.45 4.36 3.08
N LEU A 65 -14.50 3.75 2.53
CA LEU A 65 -15.57 3.14 3.29
C LEU A 65 -15.78 1.71 2.78
N THR A 66 -15.61 0.73 3.66
CA THR A 66 -15.88 -0.67 3.37
C THR A 66 -17.05 -1.13 4.22
N VAL A 67 -18.18 -1.45 3.58
CA VAL A 67 -19.35 -2.00 4.27
C VAL A 67 -19.26 -3.52 4.33
N THR A 68 -19.51 -4.09 5.51
CA THR A 68 -19.49 -5.52 5.78
C THR A 68 -20.82 -5.96 6.43
N ALA A 69 -21.01 -7.27 6.62
CA ALA A 69 -22.19 -7.79 7.31
C ALA A 69 -22.32 -7.29 8.76
N SER A 70 -21.19 -6.99 9.41
CA SER A 70 -21.11 -6.55 10.81
C SER A 70 -21.11 -5.03 11.00
N GLY A 71 -21.00 -4.25 9.91
CA GLY A 71 -21.00 -2.80 9.98
C GLY A 71 -20.23 -2.15 8.83
N ALA A 72 -19.39 -1.18 9.17
CA ALA A 72 -18.52 -0.52 8.21
C ALA A 72 -17.11 -0.32 8.79
N PHE A 73 -16.12 -0.21 7.91
CA PHE A 73 -14.77 0.21 8.24
C PHE A 73 -14.44 1.46 7.43
N LEU A 74 -14.10 2.53 8.13
CA LEU A 74 -13.84 3.86 7.58
C LEU A 74 -12.36 4.19 7.73
N LEU A 75 -11.75 4.66 6.65
CA LEU A 75 -10.47 5.36 6.65
C LEU A 75 -10.70 6.77 6.12
N ALA A 76 -10.32 7.77 6.89
CA ALA A 76 -10.52 9.17 6.51
C ALA A 76 -9.33 10.02 6.92
N ASP A 77 -8.96 10.99 6.10
CA ASP A 77 -8.02 12.02 6.49
C ASP A 77 -8.52 12.73 7.77
N SER A 78 -7.62 12.95 8.73
CA SER A 78 -7.81 13.81 9.90
C SER A 78 -8.42 15.19 9.60
N GLY A 79 -8.21 15.73 8.38
CA GLY A 79 -8.83 16.97 7.90
C GLY A 79 -10.36 16.89 7.80
N LEU A 80 -10.93 15.68 7.77
CA LEU A 80 -12.37 15.43 7.85
C LEU A 80 -12.84 15.43 9.32
N ALA A 81 -12.42 16.42 10.11
CA ALA A 81 -12.67 16.51 11.55
C ALA A 81 -14.14 16.34 11.96
N ALA A 82 -15.09 16.70 11.08
CA ALA A 82 -16.51 16.46 11.28
C ALA A 82 -16.86 14.96 11.38
N LEU A 83 -16.26 14.10 10.53
CA LEU A 83 -16.42 12.65 10.57
C LEU A 83 -15.97 12.07 11.92
N ALA A 84 -14.83 12.53 12.47
CA ALA A 84 -14.30 12.04 13.73
C ALA A 84 -15.23 12.31 14.94
N SER A 85 -15.97 13.42 14.91
CA SER A 85 -16.89 13.80 15.99
C SER A 85 -18.18 12.96 16.05
N GLU A 86 -18.66 12.47 14.91
CA GLU A 86 -19.88 11.65 14.80
C GLU A 86 -19.63 10.16 15.04
N LEU A 87 -18.36 9.73 15.00
CA LEU A 87 -17.97 8.33 15.15
C LEU A 87 -17.88 7.93 16.63
N PRO A 88 -18.50 6.81 17.04
CA PRO A 88 -18.30 6.26 18.38
C PRO A 88 -16.80 6.01 18.62
N ARG A 89 -16.25 6.58 19.71
CA ARG A 89 -14.87 6.30 20.11
C ARG A 89 -14.76 4.85 20.55
N SER A 90 -13.92 4.08 19.87
CA SER A 90 -13.59 2.71 20.27
C SER A 90 -12.35 2.74 21.17
N GLY A 91 -12.55 2.86 22.49
CA GLY A 91 -11.45 2.85 23.48
C GLY A 91 -10.67 4.17 23.60
N ASP A 92 -9.61 4.14 24.41
CA ASP A 92 -8.78 5.32 24.78
C ASP A 92 -7.79 5.74 23.68
N ASP A 93 -7.46 4.86 22.73
CA ASP A 93 -6.55 5.19 21.62
C ASP A 93 -7.34 5.50 20.34
N GLU A 94 -7.28 6.77 19.90
CA GLU A 94 -7.54 7.07 18.50
C GLU A 94 -6.40 6.49 17.67
N ASP A 95 -6.65 5.34 17.05
CA ASP A 95 -5.68 4.71 16.15
C ASP A 95 -5.49 5.57 14.90
N THR A 96 -4.49 6.43 14.97
CA THR A 96 -4.06 7.30 13.89
C THR A 96 -2.97 6.60 13.09
N PHE A 97 -3.11 6.65 11.76
CA PHE A 97 -2.23 5.98 10.83
C PHE A 97 -1.54 6.99 9.91
N ARG A 98 -0.34 6.64 9.45
CA ARG A 98 0.28 7.26 8.28
C ARG A 98 0.08 6.35 7.09
N CYS A 99 -0.40 6.94 6.00
CA CYS A 99 -0.56 6.23 4.75
C CYS A 99 0.74 6.29 3.94
N LEU A 100 1.24 5.12 3.56
CA LEU A 100 2.41 4.93 2.72
C LEU A 100 1.92 4.51 1.33
N TYR A 101 2.24 5.33 0.33
CA TYR A 101 2.01 5.05 -1.07
C TYR A 101 3.23 4.36 -1.68
N LEU A 102 2.98 3.20 -2.30
CA LEU A 102 3.99 2.49 -3.08
C LEU A 102 3.85 2.91 -4.55
N HIS A 103 4.83 3.64 -5.05
CA HIS A 103 4.94 3.94 -6.46
C HIS A 103 5.77 2.87 -7.13
N GLU A 104 5.16 2.11 -8.04
CA GLU A 104 5.86 1.24 -8.97
C GLU A 104 5.64 1.80 -10.37
N SER A 105 6.66 2.45 -10.92
CA SER A 105 6.70 2.75 -12.36
C SER A 105 7.34 1.56 -13.04
N SER A 106 6.57 0.82 -13.86
CA SER A 106 7.09 -0.26 -14.69
C SER A 106 6.35 -0.27 -16.03
N GLU A 107 7.10 -0.34 -17.13
CA GLU A 107 6.52 -0.47 -18.48
C GLU A 107 6.00 -1.88 -18.76
N THR A 108 6.49 -2.89 -18.01
CA THR A 108 6.25 -4.31 -18.28
C THR A 108 5.44 -5.03 -17.20
N ARG A 109 5.39 -4.53 -15.96
CA ARG A 109 4.59 -5.14 -14.87
C ARG A 109 3.22 -4.48 -14.75
N ARG A 110 2.16 -5.28 -14.87
CA ARG A 110 0.75 -4.86 -14.68
C ARG A 110 -0.01 -5.87 -13.84
N GLY A 111 -0.98 -5.41 -13.05
CA GLY A 111 -1.92 -6.29 -12.35
C GLY A 111 -1.28 -7.12 -11.22
N SER A 112 -1.38 -8.45 -11.29
CA SER A 112 -1.03 -9.40 -10.21
C SER A 112 0.44 -9.37 -9.77
N GLN A 113 1.36 -8.84 -10.58
CA GLN A 113 2.76 -8.65 -10.19
C GLN A 113 2.95 -7.55 -9.13
N ILE A 114 2.05 -6.55 -9.11
CA ILE A 114 2.03 -5.48 -8.10
C ILE A 114 1.60 -6.04 -6.73
N ALA A 115 0.75 -7.08 -6.72
CA ALA A 115 0.37 -7.78 -5.49
C ALA A 115 1.58 -8.53 -4.88
N GLY A 116 2.51 -9.01 -5.71
CA GLY A 116 3.75 -9.63 -5.28
C GLY A 116 4.66 -8.68 -4.50
N THR A 117 4.86 -7.47 -5.03
CA THR A 117 5.64 -6.42 -4.37
C THR A 117 5.02 -6.03 -3.02
N LEU A 118 3.70 -5.78 -2.99
CA LEU A 118 2.99 -5.43 -1.75
C LEU A 118 3.11 -6.54 -0.70
N SER A 119 2.99 -7.80 -1.11
CA SER A 119 3.12 -8.96 -0.23
C SER A 119 4.53 -9.05 0.37
N ALA A 120 5.58 -8.89 -0.45
CA ALA A 120 6.95 -8.98 0.01
C ALA A 120 7.30 -7.84 0.99
N LEU A 121 6.85 -6.62 0.73
CA LEU A 121 7.03 -5.48 1.64
C LEU A 121 6.26 -5.67 2.95
N SER A 122 5.03 -6.20 2.87
CA SER A 122 4.23 -6.52 4.07
C SER A 122 4.89 -7.59 4.93
N ALA A 123 5.50 -8.62 4.30
CA ALA A 123 6.24 -9.65 5.02
C ALA A 123 7.46 -9.07 5.76
N ARG A 124 8.14 -8.08 5.18
CA ARG A 124 9.26 -7.38 5.83
C ARG A 124 8.82 -6.56 7.03
N LEU A 125 7.71 -5.84 6.92
CA LEU A 125 7.14 -5.11 8.05
C LEU A 125 6.66 -6.06 9.16
N ALA A 126 6.07 -7.20 8.78
CA ALA A 126 5.65 -8.23 9.74
C ALA A 126 6.84 -8.84 10.51
N ALA A 127 7.97 -9.08 9.85
CA ALA A 127 9.19 -9.58 10.49
C ALA A 127 9.75 -8.62 11.56
N GLU A 128 9.49 -7.32 11.41
CA GLU A 128 9.85 -6.26 12.37
C GLU A 128 8.75 -5.97 13.41
N ALA A 129 7.71 -6.83 13.45
CA ALA A 129 6.53 -6.66 14.29
C ALA A 129 5.84 -5.29 14.10
N ILE A 130 5.79 -4.80 12.85
CA ILE A 130 5.11 -3.57 12.49
C ILE A 130 3.73 -3.93 11.91
N PRO A 131 2.63 -3.68 12.63
CA PRO A 131 1.28 -3.94 12.11
C PRO A 131 0.96 -2.99 10.96
N VAL A 132 0.35 -3.53 9.91
CA VAL A 132 -0.08 -2.75 8.74
C VAL A 132 -1.52 -3.07 8.38
N LEU A 133 -2.24 -2.05 7.90
CA LEU A 133 -3.47 -2.24 7.14
C LEU A 133 -3.14 -2.02 5.66
N SER A 134 -3.45 -2.99 4.81
CA SER A 134 -3.33 -2.83 3.37
C SER A 134 -4.62 -2.28 2.78
N MET A 135 -4.49 -1.31 1.88
CA MET A 135 -5.62 -0.76 1.13
C MET A 135 -5.24 -0.68 -0.34
N THR A 136 -5.99 -1.39 -1.17
CA THR A 136 -5.81 -1.39 -2.63
C THR A 136 -6.98 -0.67 -3.28
N THR A 137 -6.66 0.26 -4.17
CA THR A 137 -7.62 0.96 -5.04
C THR A 137 -7.42 0.50 -6.47
N LEU A 138 -8.27 0.97 -7.41
CA LEU A 138 -8.10 0.66 -8.83
C LEU A 138 -6.74 1.10 -9.39
N GLY A 139 -6.23 2.25 -8.93
CA GLY A 139 -5.00 2.85 -9.48
C GLY A 139 -3.74 2.61 -8.65
N ARG A 140 -3.87 2.34 -7.34
CA ARG A 140 -2.75 2.40 -6.39
C ARG A 140 -2.92 1.46 -5.20
N ASN A 141 -1.79 1.04 -4.64
CA ASN A 141 -1.72 0.29 -3.38
C ASN A 141 -1.16 1.17 -2.27
N PHE A 142 -1.71 1.00 -1.08
CA PHE A 142 -1.36 1.75 0.11
C PHE A 142 -1.13 0.80 1.28
N LEU A 143 -0.16 1.14 2.11
CA LEU A 143 0.06 0.54 3.41
C LEU A 143 -0.20 1.60 4.47
N LEU A 144 -1.10 1.35 5.41
CA LEU A 144 -1.32 2.21 6.55
C LEU A 144 -0.57 1.63 7.74
N VAL A 145 0.32 2.43 8.31
CA VAL A 145 1.12 2.10 9.50
C VAL A 145 0.65 2.97 10.65
N ARG A 146 0.61 2.45 11.87
CA ARG A 146 0.31 3.28 13.05
C ARG A 146 1.31 4.43 13.11
N GLU A 147 0.84 5.63 13.50
CA GLU A 147 1.66 6.84 13.44
C GLU A 147 2.99 6.68 14.21
N GLY A 148 2.96 6.10 15.41
CA GLY A 148 4.16 5.83 16.22
C GLY A 148 5.13 4.79 15.64
N ALA A 149 4.76 4.07 14.58
CA ALA A 149 5.61 3.09 13.90
C ALA A 149 6.10 3.55 12.52
N THR A 150 5.74 4.77 12.09
CA THR A 150 5.96 5.26 10.72
C THR A 150 7.44 5.29 10.34
N GLU A 151 8.29 5.89 11.17
CA GLU A 151 9.72 6.02 10.86
C GLU A 151 10.39 4.64 10.75
N ARG A 152 10.09 3.74 11.70
CA ARG A 152 10.57 2.36 11.65
C ARG A 152 10.12 1.66 10.37
N ALA A 153 8.86 1.83 9.97
CA ALA A 153 8.35 1.25 8.74
C ALA A 153 9.08 1.78 7.50
N LEU A 154 9.30 3.10 7.41
CA LEU A 154 10.03 3.71 6.31
C LEU A 154 11.47 3.21 6.21
N VAL A 155 12.19 3.11 7.34
CA VAL A 155 13.56 2.57 7.37
C VAL A 155 13.58 1.11 6.91
N THR A 156 12.67 0.28 7.40
CA THR A 156 12.56 -1.13 6.98
C THR A 156 12.26 -1.27 5.49
N LEU A 157 11.33 -0.46 4.98
CA LEU A 157 10.98 -0.48 3.56
C LEU A 157 12.15 0.01 2.71
N GLN A 158 12.79 1.13 3.06
CA GLN A 158 13.94 1.67 2.33
C GLN A 158 15.06 0.64 2.22
N ARG A 159 15.45 0.00 3.34
CA ARG A 159 16.46 -1.07 3.34
C ARG A 159 16.09 -2.22 2.41
N THR A 160 14.80 -2.57 2.36
CA THR A 160 14.30 -3.64 1.48
C THR A 160 14.42 -3.27 0.01
N LEU A 161 14.27 -1.99 -0.34
CA LEU A 161 14.41 -1.49 -1.71
C LEU A 161 15.87 -1.36 -2.13
N ASP A 162 16.75 -0.98 -1.20
CA ASP A 162 18.18 -0.85 -1.45
C ASP A 162 18.89 -2.22 -1.58
N GLU A 163 18.31 -3.28 -1.01
CA GLU A 163 18.84 -4.66 -1.08
C GLU A 163 17.80 -5.68 -1.61
N PRO A 164 17.44 -5.64 -2.92
CA PRO A 164 16.37 -6.46 -3.48
C PRO A 164 16.62 -7.98 -3.40
N SER A 165 17.89 -8.39 -3.35
CA SER A 165 18.32 -9.80 -3.21
C SER A 165 17.89 -10.43 -1.89
N SER A 166 17.41 -9.63 -0.94
CA SER A 166 16.89 -10.11 0.33
C SER A 166 15.39 -10.46 0.25
N LEU A 167 14.64 -10.03 -0.77
CA LEU A 167 13.21 -10.29 -0.84
C LEU A 167 12.93 -11.81 -0.77
N PRO A 168 12.02 -12.27 0.11
CA PRO A 168 11.67 -13.69 0.17
C PRO A 168 11.20 -14.15 -1.21
N ALA A 169 11.65 -15.33 -1.64
CA ALA A 169 11.26 -15.89 -2.92
C ALA A 169 9.73 -15.89 -3.03
N MET A 170 9.20 -15.22 -4.05
CA MET A 170 7.78 -15.18 -4.31
C MET A 170 7.25 -16.62 -4.41
N PRO A 171 6.17 -16.99 -3.71
CA PRO A 171 5.53 -18.26 -3.96
C PRO A 171 5.13 -18.31 -5.45
N PRO A 172 5.32 -19.45 -6.13
CA PRO A 172 4.88 -19.58 -7.52
C PRO A 172 3.37 -19.28 -7.59
N PRO A 173 2.90 -18.64 -8.68
CA PRO A 173 1.47 -18.43 -8.85
C PRO A 173 0.73 -19.77 -8.74
N PRO A 174 -0.48 -19.79 -8.15
CA PRO A 174 -1.27 -21.01 -8.09
C PRO A 174 -1.46 -21.52 -9.52
N ALA A 175 -1.11 -22.78 -9.77
CA ALA A 175 -1.31 -23.40 -11.06
C ALA A 175 -2.79 -23.23 -11.44
N ASP A 176 -3.05 -22.58 -12.58
CA ASP A 176 -4.40 -22.48 -13.14
C ASP A 176 -5.00 -23.88 -13.17
N ARG A 177 -6.01 -24.11 -12.33
CA ARG A 177 -6.91 -25.22 -12.54
C ARG A 177 -7.74 -24.83 -13.75
N MET A 178 -7.26 -25.17 -14.93
CA MET A 178 -8.10 -25.25 -16.12
C MET A 178 -9.24 -26.22 -15.78
N VAL A 179 -10.43 -25.65 -15.60
CA VAL A 179 -11.71 -26.38 -15.60
C VAL A 179 -12.37 -26.09 -16.93
#